data_AF-A0A956ES97-F1
#
_entry.id   AF-A0A956ES97-F1
#
_cell.length_a   1.000
_cell.length_b   1.000
_cell.length_c   1.000
_cell.angle_alpha   90.00
_cell.angle_beta   90.00
_cell.angle_gamma   90.00
#
_symmetry.space_group_name_H-M   'P 1'
#
loop_
_entity.id
_entity.type
_entity.pdbx_description
1 polymer ?
#
loop_
_entity_poly.entity_id
_entity_poly.type
_entity_poly.pdbx_seq_one_letter_code
_entity_poly.pdbx_strand_id
1 'polypeptide(L)'
;GWSAGSSAAGESSCGTPGKPACPLQRWMREEVAAARYQKDLPKLAEHLDQLAEWNPEPSEWSKWTRYAREGAAAARAGRRADSVCRGCHQDYRRRFQAKYRSKQAPKAP
;
A
#
# COMPACT_ATOMS: atom_id res chain seq x y z
N GLY A 1 17.66 42.54 7.46
CA GLY A 1 18.25 41.40 6.74
C GLY A 1 17.77 40.14 7.40
N TRP A 2 17.00 39.33 6.67
CA TRP A 2 16.72 37.94 7.04
C TRP A 2 16.31 37.21 5.77
N SER A 3 17.24 36.45 5.22
CA SER A 3 16.96 35.50 4.15
C SER A 3 16.35 34.26 4.77
N ALA A 4 15.21 33.86 4.23
CA ALA A 4 14.56 32.58 4.45
C ALA A 4 15.45 31.46 3.90
N GLY A 5 15.64 30.42 4.70
CA GLY A 5 16.28 29.17 4.30
C GLY A 5 15.38 28.00 4.64
N SER A 6 14.21 27.92 4.01
CA SER A 6 13.42 26.69 4.01
C SER A 6 13.97 25.78 2.92
N SER A 7 14.78 24.78 3.31
CA SER A 7 15.15 23.69 2.42
C SER A 7 13.88 22.97 1.96
N ALA A 8 13.52 23.18 0.69
CA ALA A 8 12.46 22.44 0.04
C ALA A 8 12.82 20.96 0.04
N ALA A 9 12.03 20.15 0.75
CA ALA A 9 11.99 18.72 0.50
C ALA A 9 11.72 18.54 -1.00
N GLY A 10 12.66 17.91 -1.72
CA GLY A 10 12.58 17.76 -3.17
C GLY A 10 11.21 17.26 -3.61
N GLU A 11 10.64 17.93 -4.61
CA GLU A 11 9.29 17.63 -5.11
C GLU A 11 9.20 16.16 -5.54
N SER A 12 8.20 15.44 -5.03
CA SER A 12 8.05 14.04 -5.38
C SER A 12 7.64 13.88 -6.84
N SER A 13 8.32 12.98 -7.55
CA SER A 13 7.99 12.62 -8.94
C SER A 13 6.66 11.86 -9.11
N CYS A 14 6.03 11.40 -8.01
CA CYS A 14 4.81 10.59 -8.07
C CYS A 14 3.90 10.73 -6.84
N GLY A 15 2.64 10.34 -7.02
CA GLY A 15 1.67 10.07 -5.96
C GLY A 15 1.01 11.29 -5.32
N THR A 16 1.28 12.48 -5.83
CA THR A 16 0.51 13.71 -5.58
C THR A 16 -0.45 14.00 -6.74
N PRO A 17 -1.49 14.82 -6.53
CA PRO A 17 -2.38 15.24 -7.61
C PRO A 17 -1.60 15.83 -8.80
N GLY A 18 -1.98 15.46 -10.02
CA GLY A 18 -1.29 15.91 -11.25
C GLY A 18 0.03 15.17 -11.57
N LYS A 19 0.51 14.29 -10.69
CA LYS A 19 1.66 13.41 -10.95
C LYS A 19 1.19 11.95 -11.17
N PRO A 20 1.98 11.11 -11.86
CA PRO A 20 1.66 9.69 -11.98
C PRO A 20 1.60 9.02 -10.59
N ALA A 21 0.85 7.92 -10.48
CA ALA A 21 0.83 7.13 -9.24
C ALA A 21 2.20 6.50 -8.97
N CYS A 22 2.64 6.49 -7.72
CA CYS A 22 3.84 5.75 -7.34
C CYS A 22 3.64 4.23 -7.54
N PRO A 23 4.69 3.42 -7.71
CA PRO A 23 4.54 2.01 -8.10
C PRO A 23 3.58 1.23 -7.21
N LEU A 24 3.77 1.25 -5.87
CA LEU A 24 2.85 0.56 -4.95
C LEU A 24 1.44 1.18 -4.94
N GLN A 25 1.34 2.51 -5.06
CA GLN A 25 0.03 3.17 -5.11
C GLN A 25 -0.76 2.75 -6.35
N ARG A 26 -0.09 2.62 -7.51
CA ARG A 26 -0.70 2.13 -8.74
C ARG A 26 -1.17 0.69 -8.54
N TRP A 27 -0.29 -0.20 -8.10
CA TRP A 27 -0.61 -1.61 -7.87
C TRP A 27 -1.77 -1.80 -6.87
N MET A 28 -1.79 -1.06 -5.76
CA MET A 28 -2.91 -1.13 -4.79
C MET A 28 -4.25 -0.69 -5.40
N ARG A 29 -4.25 0.22 -6.37
CA ARG A 29 -5.47 0.68 -7.05
C ARG A 29 -5.94 -0.33 -8.11
N GLU A 30 -5.01 -0.80 -8.93
CA GLU A 30 -5.29 -1.65 -10.09
C GLU A 30 -5.58 -3.09 -9.70
N GLU A 31 -4.95 -3.62 -8.65
CA GLU A 31 -5.13 -5.00 -8.23
C GLU A 31 -6.08 -5.11 -7.02
N VAL A 32 -5.67 -4.55 -5.88
CA VAL A 32 -6.40 -4.73 -4.60
C VAL A 32 -7.73 -3.98 -4.59
N ALA A 33 -7.73 -2.69 -4.94
CA ALA A 33 -8.96 -1.89 -4.92
C ALA A 33 -9.93 -2.31 -6.04
N ALA A 34 -9.43 -2.70 -7.21
CA ALA A 34 -10.26 -3.19 -8.31
C ALA A 34 -10.95 -4.51 -7.95
N ALA A 35 -10.21 -5.52 -7.47
CA ALA A 35 -10.79 -6.80 -7.04
C ALA A 35 -11.85 -6.60 -5.96
N ARG A 36 -11.57 -5.72 -4.98
CA ARG A 36 -12.54 -5.35 -3.95
C ARG A 36 -13.79 -4.67 -4.52
N TYR A 37 -13.64 -3.72 -5.45
CA TYR A 37 -14.76 -3.01 -6.07
C TYR A 37 -15.65 -3.95 -6.90
N GLN A 38 -15.04 -4.86 -7.65
CA GLN A 38 -15.72 -5.89 -8.44
C GLN A 38 -16.30 -7.03 -7.61
N LYS A 39 -16.05 -7.04 -6.29
CA LYS A 39 -16.40 -8.13 -5.36
C LYS A 39 -15.79 -9.48 -5.74
N ASP A 40 -14.64 -9.46 -6.42
CA ASP A 40 -13.83 -10.64 -6.71
C ASP A 40 -12.99 -10.99 -5.47
N LEU A 41 -13.63 -11.70 -4.54
CA LEU A 41 -13.03 -12.06 -3.25
C LEU A 41 -11.86 -13.06 -3.38
N PRO A 42 -11.92 -14.07 -4.27
CA PRO A 42 -10.77 -14.93 -4.55
C PRO A 42 -9.54 -14.12 -4.98
N LYS A 43 -9.70 -13.23 -5.97
CA LYS A 43 -8.60 -12.41 -6.48
C LYS A 43 -8.11 -11.38 -5.45
N LEU A 44 -9.03 -10.80 -4.67
CA LEU A 44 -8.66 -9.93 -3.54
C LEU A 44 -7.77 -10.67 -2.53
N ALA A 45 -8.11 -11.91 -2.19
CA ALA A 45 -7.32 -12.71 -1.26
C ALA A 45 -5.93 -13.03 -1.81
N GLU A 46 -5.82 -13.36 -3.09
CA GLU A 46 -4.54 -13.61 -3.76
C GLU A 46 -3.64 -12.38 -3.73
N HIS A 47 -4.16 -11.21 -4.13
CA HIS A 47 -3.37 -9.98 -4.10
C HIS A 47 -2.93 -9.61 -2.68
N LEU A 48 -3.78 -9.82 -1.68
CA LEU A 48 -3.41 -9.57 -0.29
C LEU A 48 -2.33 -10.53 0.22
N ASP A 49 -2.28 -11.77 -0.27
CA ASP A 49 -1.16 -12.68 0.01
C ASP A 49 0.13 -12.22 -0.67
N GLN A 50 0.08 -11.81 -1.93
CA GLN A 50 1.24 -11.22 -2.65
C GLN A 50 1.78 -10.00 -1.90
N LEU A 51 0.88 -9.14 -1.39
CA LEU A 51 1.26 -7.98 -0.58
C LEU A 51 1.94 -8.38 0.73
N ALA A 52 1.51 -9.49 1.34
CA ALA A 52 2.07 -10.00 2.59
C ALA A 52 3.52 -10.49 2.41
N GLU A 53 3.80 -11.13 1.28
CA GLU A 53 5.12 -11.66 0.89
C GLU A 53 6.09 -10.57 0.47
N TRP A 54 5.57 -9.51 -0.15
CA TRP A 54 6.41 -8.40 -0.63
C TRP A 54 6.93 -7.47 0.46
N ASN A 55 6.48 -7.61 1.72
CA ASN A 55 6.80 -6.73 2.85
C ASN A 55 8.23 -6.13 2.74
N PRO A 56 8.36 -4.80 2.56
CA PRO A 56 9.62 -4.19 2.17
C PRO A 56 10.67 -4.17 3.29
N GLU A 57 10.27 -4.43 4.53
CA GLU A 57 11.14 -4.42 5.72
C GLU A 57 10.58 -5.36 6.81
N PRO A 58 10.70 -6.69 6.65
CA PRO A 58 10.02 -7.66 7.52
C PRO A 58 10.37 -7.55 9.01
N SER A 59 11.60 -7.12 9.33
CA SER A 59 12.09 -6.94 10.69
C SER A 59 11.39 -5.79 11.42
N GLU A 60 11.11 -4.68 10.75
CA GLU A 60 10.50 -3.49 11.35
C GLU A 60 8.97 -3.46 11.17
N TRP A 61 8.46 -4.10 10.12
CA TRP A 61 7.08 -3.96 9.66
C TRP A 61 6.32 -5.28 9.83
N SER A 62 6.46 -5.92 10.98
CA SER A 62 5.83 -7.21 11.28
C SER A 62 4.29 -7.20 11.15
N LYS A 63 3.62 -6.07 11.45
CA LYS A 63 2.16 -5.97 11.27
C LYS A 63 1.75 -5.86 9.80
N TRP A 64 2.66 -5.52 8.88
CA TRP A 64 2.34 -5.45 7.44
C TRP A 64 1.84 -6.80 6.93
N THR A 65 2.65 -7.84 7.12
CA THR A 65 2.32 -9.20 6.72
C THR A 65 1.06 -9.68 7.44
N ARG A 66 0.93 -9.36 8.75
CA ARG A 66 -0.28 -9.68 9.53
C ARG A 66 -1.54 -9.06 8.93
N TYR A 67 -1.57 -7.75 8.70
CA TYR A 67 -2.74 -7.08 8.12
C TYR A 67 -3.07 -7.63 6.74
N ALA A 68 -2.07 -7.85 5.90
CA ALA A 68 -2.28 -8.39 4.56
C ALA A 68 -2.92 -9.81 4.63
N ARG A 69 -2.40 -10.71 5.48
CA ARG A 69 -2.97 -12.05 5.68
C ARG A 69 -4.36 -12.02 6.34
N GLU A 70 -4.60 -11.15 7.30
CA GLU A 70 -5.92 -10.97 7.92
C GLU A 70 -6.97 -10.49 6.90
N GLY A 71 -6.59 -9.56 6.02
CA GLY A 71 -7.43 -9.11 4.92
C GLY A 71 -7.72 -10.23 3.93
N ALA A 72 -6.71 -11.03 3.56
CA ALA A 72 -6.87 -12.18 2.68
C ALA A 72 -7.81 -13.23 3.28
N ALA A 73 -7.66 -13.52 4.58
CA ALA A 73 -8.55 -14.43 5.31
C ALA A 73 -9.99 -13.89 5.39
N ALA A 74 -10.18 -12.57 5.58
CA ALA A 74 -11.51 -11.96 5.54
C ALA A 74 -12.16 -12.11 4.17
N ALA A 75 -11.42 -11.84 3.08
CA ALA A 75 -11.90 -12.01 1.71
C ALA A 75 -12.32 -13.46 1.42
N ARG A 76 -11.47 -14.45 1.76
CA ARG A 76 -11.80 -15.88 1.64
C ARG A 76 -13.06 -16.28 2.40
N ALA A 77 -13.29 -15.67 3.56
CA ALA A 77 -14.46 -15.91 4.39
C ALA A 77 -15.71 -15.11 3.94
N GLY A 78 -15.68 -14.38 2.83
CA GLY A 78 -16.81 -13.57 2.40
C GLY A 78 -17.04 -12.30 3.24
N ARG A 79 -16.09 -11.92 4.09
CA ARG A 79 -16.24 -10.84 5.08
C ARG A 79 -15.60 -9.52 4.62
N ARG A 80 -16.10 -8.42 5.16
CA ARG A 80 -15.51 -7.09 4.95
C ARG A 80 -14.12 -7.00 5.60
N ALA A 81 -13.15 -6.44 4.87
CA ALA A 81 -11.78 -6.22 5.34
C ALA A 81 -11.48 -4.75 5.70
N ASP A 82 -12.52 -3.91 5.84
CA ASP A 82 -12.38 -2.45 5.97
C ASP A 82 -11.50 -1.97 7.13
N SER A 83 -11.66 -2.59 8.31
CA SER A 83 -10.88 -2.25 9.50
C SER A 83 -9.40 -2.58 9.30
N VAL A 84 -9.10 -3.72 8.68
CA VAL A 84 -7.75 -4.17 8.37
C VAL A 84 -7.08 -3.25 7.35
N CYS A 85 -7.78 -2.89 6.27
CA CYS A 85 -7.29 -1.92 5.29
C CYS A 85 -6.94 -0.58 5.94
N ARG A 86 -7.80 -0.11 6.86
CA ARG A 86 -7.57 1.13 7.59
C ARG A 86 -6.37 1.03 8.52
N GLY A 87 -6.23 -0.07 9.27
CA GLY A 87 -5.11 -0.30 10.18
C GLY A 87 -3.76 -0.28 9.46
N CYS A 88 -3.63 -1.03 8.35
CA CYS A 88 -2.40 -1.02 7.55
C CYS A 88 -2.06 0.37 7.00
N HIS A 89 -3.07 1.10 6.51
CA HIS A 89 -2.84 2.45 6.00
C HIS A 89 -2.46 3.45 7.10
N GLN A 90 -3.04 3.34 8.30
CA GLN A 90 -2.67 4.20 9.43
C GLN A 90 -1.25 3.92 9.91
N ASP A 91 -0.88 2.64 10.05
CA ASP A 91 0.43 2.26 10.59
C ASP A 91 1.58 2.54 9.61
N TYR A 92 1.35 2.31 8.29
CA TYR A 92 2.46 2.22 7.33
C TYR A 92 2.42 3.19 6.16
N ARG A 93 1.26 3.69 5.72
CA ARG A 93 1.18 4.45 4.44
C ARG A 93 2.13 5.65 4.39
N ARG A 94 2.13 6.48 5.43
CA ARG A 94 2.99 7.68 5.50
C ARG A 94 4.47 7.29 5.54
N ARG A 95 4.83 6.31 6.36
CA ARG A 95 6.22 5.81 6.50
C ARG A 95 6.71 5.19 5.18
N PHE A 96 5.85 4.45 4.50
CA PHE A 96 6.15 3.89 3.18
C PHE A 96 6.38 4.97 2.13
N GLN A 97 5.50 5.98 2.07
CA GLN A 97 5.68 7.11 1.14
C GLN A 97 6.97 7.89 1.40
N ALA A 98 7.47 7.92 2.64
CA ALA A 98 8.74 8.55 2.98
C ALA A 98 9.95 7.68 2.61
N LYS A 99 9.94 6.39 2.96
CA LYS A 99 11.12 5.48 2.83
C LYS A 99 11.23 4.77 1.48
N TYR A 100 10.09 4.47 0.83
CA TYR A 100 10.03 3.52 -0.29
C TYR A 100 9.20 4.02 -1.47
N ARG A 101 9.07 5.34 -1.63
CA ARG A 101 8.17 5.96 -2.61
C ARG A 101 8.36 5.44 -4.05
N SER A 102 9.61 5.23 -4.44
CA SER A 102 10.01 4.73 -5.77
C SER A 102 10.20 3.21 -5.84
N LYS A 103 10.05 2.49 -4.72
CA LYS A 103 10.24 1.03 -4.67
C LYS A 103 9.21 0.35 -5.58
N GLN A 104 9.67 -0.60 -6.37
CA GLN A 104 8.79 -1.38 -7.25
C GLN A 104 7.82 -2.23 -6.42
N ALA A 105 6.56 -2.27 -6.87
CA ALA A 105 5.48 -3.01 -6.24
C ALA A 105 5.62 -4.53 -6.47
N PRO A 106 4.76 -5.38 -5.86
CA PRO A 106 4.63 -6.77 -6.30
C PRO A 106 4.42 -6.83 -7.81
N LYS A 107 4.94 -7.89 -8.44
CA LYS A 107 4.58 -8.16 -9.84
C LYS A 107 3.09 -8.54 -9.86
N ALA A 108 2.32 -7.91 -10.74
CA ALA A 108 1.00 -8.42 -11.05
C ALA A 108 1.15 -9.84 -11.64
N PRO A 109 0.22 -10.75 -11.35
CA PRO A 109 0.20 -12.09 -11.94
C PRO A 109 0.09 -12.04 -13.47
#